data_AF-A0A374EJ34-F1
#
_entry.id   AF-A0A374EJ34-F1
#
_cell.length_a   1.000
_cell.length_b   1.000
_cell.length_c   1.000
_cell.angle_alpha   90.00
_cell.angle_beta   90.00
_cell.angle_gamma   90.00
#
_symmetry.space_group_name_H-M   'P 1'
#
loop_
_entity.id
_entity.type
_entity.pdbx_description
1 polymer ?
#
loop_
_entity_poly.entity_id
_entity_poly.type
_entity_poly.pdbx_seq_one_letter_code
_entity_poly.pdbx_strand_id
1 'polypeptide(L)'
;MDKKTKAKKTIPDTICRVHRSGGYAVLSNCFVRSTNIGCDSIGLLGKINDLPPTWNFTIAGLVAICEDGETAIKSQLAELEQWGYVKKTLLMPNESPTGRISYLYDFYEYSELDDSIPKYDIEMETFTADNATLNRVKKDSNFTIISAKLLRTNKIRNKLIGFMLKVLSLPNSWNFSMSGLKAICKEGKTAVHNAVNKLIDKGYLVRTKLLSNESVNNHFEYVYSFFDEPVSKEEADELEAETRRKAITIREGGKAKAAVSSMGEKQRVEKPYLDTPPAETPLSENQGQYNNNNTKQKNQLLCDKSSIIPAAAKQLSTFRVLKNLLRE
;
A
#
# COMPACT_ATOMS: atom_id res chain seq x y z
N MET A 1 -25.84 1.13 21.10
CA MET A 1 -24.98 2.25 20.65
C MET A 1 -24.95 2.23 19.15
N ASP A 2 -25.56 3.24 18.52
CA ASP A 2 -25.76 3.31 17.08
C ASP A 2 -24.45 3.18 16.31
N LYS A 3 -24.41 2.21 15.40
CA LYS A 3 -23.43 2.19 14.31
C LYS A 3 -23.69 3.44 13.48
N LYS A 4 -22.99 4.54 13.75
CA LYS A 4 -22.91 5.68 12.83
C LYS A 4 -22.31 5.15 11.53
N THR A 5 -23.17 4.75 10.59
CA THR A 5 -22.80 4.47 9.22
C THR A 5 -22.13 5.74 8.70
N LYS A 6 -20.81 5.69 8.48
CA LYS A 6 -20.07 6.86 7.98
C LYS A 6 -20.76 7.32 6.69
N ALA A 7 -21.08 8.62 6.62
CA ALA A 7 -21.67 9.20 5.43
C ALA A 7 -20.77 8.88 4.23
N LYS A 8 -21.39 8.37 3.15
CA LYS A 8 -20.67 8.11 1.90
C LYS A 8 -20.18 9.45 1.35
N LYS A 9 -18.95 9.45 0.84
CA LYS A 9 -18.38 10.60 0.14
C LYS A 9 -19.19 10.94 -1.10
N THR A 10 -19.19 12.22 -1.49
CA THR A 10 -19.82 12.70 -2.72
C THR A 10 -19.16 12.06 -3.94
N ILE A 11 -17.84 12.06 -3.94
CA ILE A 11 -17.00 11.40 -4.94
C ILE A 11 -16.10 10.41 -4.18
N PRO A 12 -16.05 9.13 -4.56
CA PRO A 12 -15.10 8.20 -3.96
C PRO A 12 -13.67 8.63 -4.28
N ASP A 13 -12.75 8.38 -3.36
CA ASP A 13 -11.34 8.59 -3.62
C ASP A 13 -10.85 7.63 -4.71
N THR A 14 -9.83 8.05 -5.46
CA THR A 14 -9.30 7.27 -6.58
C THR A 14 -7.87 6.85 -6.32
N ILE A 15 -7.59 5.57 -6.56
CA ILE A 15 -6.23 5.02 -6.59
C ILE A 15 -5.95 4.60 -8.03
N CYS A 16 -5.15 5.38 -8.75
CA CYS A 16 -4.77 5.08 -10.13
C CYS A 16 -3.62 4.08 -10.12
N ARG A 17 -3.94 2.79 -10.24
CA ARG A 17 -2.94 1.71 -10.33
C ARG A 17 -2.55 1.44 -11.77
N VAL A 18 -1.27 1.11 -11.98
CA VAL A 18 -0.79 0.63 -13.28
C VAL A 18 -1.50 -0.66 -13.73
N HIS A 19 -1.77 -0.74 -15.03
CA HIS A 19 -2.32 -1.92 -15.68
C HIS A 19 -1.27 -3.05 -15.72
N ARG A 20 -1.70 -4.32 -15.56
CA ARG A 20 -0.79 -5.49 -15.40
C ARG A 20 0.03 -5.88 -16.64
N SER A 21 0.17 -5.00 -17.63
CA SER A 21 0.81 -5.28 -18.92
C SER A 21 2.35 -5.17 -18.91
N GLY A 22 2.97 -4.76 -17.79
CA GLY A 22 4.42 -4.77 -17.60
C GLY A 22 4.93 -3.65 -16.68
N GLY A 23 6.18 -3.76 -16.20
CA GLY A 23 6.82 -2.71 -15.41
C GLY A 23 6.26 -2.54 -13.99
N TYR A 24 5.83 -3.63 -13.36
CA TYR A 24 5.30 -3.64 -12.00
C TYR A 24 6.18 -4.46 -11.05
N ALA A 25 6.09 -4.15 -9.77
CA ALA A 25 6.65 -4.94 -8.68
C ALA A 25 5.50 -5.54 -7.85
N VAL A 26 5.73 -6.73 -7.30
CA VAL A 26 4.77 -7.42 -6.42
C VAL A 26 5.34 -7.41 -5.01
N LEU A 27 4.77 -6.61 -4.12
CA LEU A 27 5.24 -6.47 -2.74
C LEU A 27 4.36 -7.24 -1.77
N SER A 28 4.98 -7.87 -0.76
CA SER A 28 4.23 -8.46 0.35
C SER A 28 3.55 -7.37 1.18
N ASN A 29 2.26 -7.52 1.48
CA ASN A 29 1.61 -6.64 2.44
C ASN A 29 2.11 -6.86 3.88
N CYS A 30 2.89 -7.92 4.13
CA CYS A 30 3.45 -8.24 5.43
C CYS A 30 4.43 -7.18 5.96
N PHE A 31 5.09 -6.39 5.11
CA PHE A 31 5.86 -5.24 5.60
C PHE A 31 5.20 -3.92 5.23
N VAL A 32 4.55 -3.83 4.06
CA VAL A 32 3.90 -2.59 3.60
C VAL A 32 2.83 -2.11 4.59
N ARG A 33 2.05 -3.03 5.17
CA ARG A 33 0.98 -2.70 6.11
C ARG A 33 1.43 -2.62 7.57
N SER A 34 2.71 -2.81 7.88
CA SER A 34 3.23 -2.75 9.25
C SER A 34 2.96 -1.39 9.89
N THR A 35 2.51 -1.39 11.15
CA THR A 35 2.39 -0.16 11.94
C THR A 35 3.57 0.07 12.88
N ASN A 36 4.54 -0.86 12.90
CA ASN A 36 5.70 -0.84 13.78
C ASN A 36 6.92 -0.18 13.13
N ILE A 37 7.06 -0.28 11.80
CA ILE A 37 8.08 0.44 11.01
C ILE A 37 7.52 1.69 10.32
N GLY A 38 8.37 2.71 10.16
CA GLY A 38 8.02 3.97 9.51
C GLY A 38 7.88 3.86 8.00
N CYS A 39 7.21 4.84 7.39
CA CYS A 39 7.07 4.92 5.93
C CYS A 39 8.43 5.06 5.22
N ASP A 40 9.43 5.65 5.86
CA ASP A 40 10.80 5.69 5.34
C ASP A 40 11.41 4.30 5.24
N SER A 41 11.35 3.50 6.30
CA SER A 41 11.84 2.12 6.29
C SER A 41 11.06 1.22 5.34
N ILE A 42 9.73 1.38 5.27
CA ILE A 42 8.88 0.67 4.28
C ILE A 42 9.26 1.05 2.85
N GLY A 43 9.52 2.34 2.59
CA GLY A 43 9.94 2.81 1.27
C GLY A 43 11.28 2.20 0.84
N LEU A 44 12.25 2.15 1.76
CA LEU A 44 13.55 1.51 1.51
C LEU A 44 13.41 0.02 1.24
N LEU A 45 12.67 -0.71 2.09
CA LEU A 45 12.47 -2.15 1.92
C LEU A 45 11.70 -2.46 0.63
N GLY A 46 10.73 -1.61 0.27
CA GLY A 46 10.02 -1.69 -1.01
C GLY A 46 10.97 -1.58 -2.20
N LYS A 47 11.89 -0.60 -2.19
CA LYS A 47 12.94 -0.46 -3.21
C LYS A 47 13.82 -1.71 -3.29
N ILE A 48 14.35 -2.16 -2.15
CA ILE A 48 15.25 -3.31 -2.06
C ILE A 48 14.61 -4.58 -2.67
N ASN A 49 13.30 -4.75 -2.50
CA ASN A 49 12.57 -5.88 -3.08
C ASN A 49 12.35 -5.81 -4.59
N ASP A 50 12.48 -4.65 -5.22
CA ASP A 50 12.43 -4.50 -6.69
C ASP A 50 13.82 -4.53 -7.35
N LEU A 51 14.89 -4.49 -6.55
CA LEU A 51 16.26 -4.60 -7.07
C LEU A 51 16.58 -6.03 -7.51
N PRO A 52 17.42 -6.19 -8.55
CA PRO A 52 17.89 -7.50 -8.97
C PRO A 52 18.83 -8.10 -7.91
N PRO A 53 18.94 -9.44 -7.83
CA PRO A 53 19.89 -10.09 -6.93
C PRO A 53 21.35 -9.73 -7.20
N THR A 54 21.69 -9.23 -8.38
CA THR A 54 23.06 -8.78 -8.71
C THR A 54 23.39 -7.36 -8.22
N TRP A 55 22.45 -6.69 -7.54
CA TRP A 55 22.66 -5.33 -7.06
C TRP A 55 23.63 -5.27 -5.86
N ASN A 56 24.34 -4.14 -5.72
CA ASN A 56 25.19 -3.87 -4.56
C ASN A 56 24.38 -3.25 -3.42
N PHE A 57 24.10 -4.03 -2.38
CA PHE A 57 23.29 -3.62 -1.22
C PHE A 57 24.08 -2.93 -0.09
N THR A 58 25.30 -2.45 -0.35
CA THR A 58 26.01 -1.59 0.61
C THR A 58 25.24 -0.30 0.85
N ILE A 59 25.54 0.39 1.96
CA ILE A 59 24.98 1.71 2.27
C ILE A 59 25.17 2.68 1.08
N ALA A 60 26.35 2.70 0.47
CA ALA A 60 26.63 3.54 -0.70
C ALA A 60 25.75 3.17 -1.91
N GLY A 61 25.55 1.87 -2.17
CA GLY A 61 24.66 1.39 -3.23
C GLY A 61 23.18 1.73 -2.99
N LEU A 62 22.73 1.67 -1.74
CA LEU A 62 21.37 2.07 -1.35
C LEU A 62 21.16 3.59 -1.43
N VAL A 63 22.16 4.38 -1.03
CA VAL A 63 22.14 5.85 -1.18
C VAL A 63 22.03 6.25 -2.65
N ALA A 64 22.70 5.54 -3.56
CA ALA A 64 22.69 5.87 -4.99
C ALA A 64 21.29 5.79 -5.65
N ILE A 65 20.34 5.05 -5.06
CA ILE A 65 18.98 4.86 -5.59
C ILE A 65 17.90 5.64 -4.83
N CYS A 66 18.28 6.40 -3.80
CA CYS A 66 17.36 7.13 -2.93
C CYS A 66 17.64 8.64 -2.99
N GLU A 67 16.60 9.47 -2.84
CA GLU A 67 16.77 10.91 -2.55
C GLU A 67 17.32 11.12 -1.12
N ASP A 68 17.21 10.10 -0.27
CA ASP A 68 17.70 10.11 1.11
C ASP A 68 19.23 9.97 1.20
N GLY A 69 19.84 10.76 2.08
CA GLY A 69 21.28 10.68 2.35
C GLY A 69 21.66 9.51 3.26
N GLU A 70 22.98 9.30 3.40
CA GLU A 70 23.56 8.18 4.15
C GLU A 70 23.01 8.02 5.57
N THR A 71 22.90 9.13 6.33
CA THR A 71 22.36 9.11 7.70
C THR A 71 20.92 8.59 7.75
N ALA A 72 20.09 8.97 6.77
CA ALA A 72 18.71 8.51 6.70
C ALA A 72 18.64 7.02 6.35
N ILE A 73 19.45 6.54 5.40
CA ILE A 73 19.54 5.12 5.06
C ILE A 73 19.99 4.28 6.27
N LYS A 74 21.02 4.72 7.01
CA LYS A 74 21.46 4.04 8.24
C LYS A 74 20.34 3.96 9.28
N SER A 75 19.60 5.05 9.48
CA SER A 75 18.46 5.07 10.42
C SER A 75 17.34 4.14 9.99
N GLN A 76 17.04 4.06 8.68
CA GLN A 76 16.02 3.17 8.13
C GLN A 76 16.44 1.69 8.32
N LEU A 77 17.69 1.35 8.00
CA LEU A 77 18.23 -0.01 8.23
C LEU A 77 18.22 -0.40 9.71
N ALA A 78 18.53 0.53 10.62
CA ALA A 78 18.49 0.27 12.06
C ALA A 78 17.06 -0.02 12.56
N GLU A 79 16.06 0.69 12.05
CA GLU A 79 14.66 0.40 12.39
C GLU A 79 14.20 -0.95 11.79
N LEU A 80 14.57 -1.25 10.55
CA LEU A 80 14.29 -2.56 9.95
C LEU A 80 14.96 -3.70 10.73
N GLU A 81 16.18 -3.51 11.22
CA GLU A 81 16.89 -4.47 12.06
C GLU A 81 16.21 -4.66 13.41
N GLN A 82 15.79 -3.57 14.07
CA GLN A 82 15.04 -3.62 15.33
C GLN A 82 13.78 -4.50 15.21
N TRP A 83 13.09 -4.43 14.06
CA TRP A 83 11.88 -5.20 13.81
C TRP A 83 12.11 -6.49 13.03
N GLY A 84 13.35 -6.94 12.86
CA GLY A 84 13.70 -8.24 12.27
C GLY A 84 13.48 -8.35 10.76
N TYR A 85 13.28 -7.23 10.07
CA TYR A 85 13.23 -7.20 8.60
C TYR A 85 14.62 -7.17 7.95
N VAL A 86 15.66 -6.86 8.73
CA VAL A 86 17.06 -6.90 8.31
C VAL A 86 17.92 -7.54 9.37
N LYS A 87 18.88 -8.36 8.96
CA LYS A 87 20.00 -8.78 9.79
C LYS A 87 21.29 -8.36 9.10
N LYS A 88 22.21 -7.72 9.83
CA LYS A 88 23.55 -7.40 9.32
C LYS A 88 24.57 -8.31 9.98
N THR A 89 25.37 -8.98 9.17
CA THR A 89 26.49 -9.82 9.63
C THR A 89 27.78 -9.14 9.24
N LEU A 90 28.66 -8.89 10.22
CA LEU A 90 29.99 -8.36 9.97
C LEU A 90 30.85 -9.47 9.36
N LEU A 91 31.47 -9.19 8.20
CA LEU A 91 32.45 -10.05 7.57
C LEU A 91 33.84 -9.49 7.83
N MET A 92 34.69 -10.33 8.40
CA MET A 92 36.09 -9.99 8.64
C MET A 92 36.89 -10.04 7.31
N PRO A 93 38.09 -9.42 7.23
CA PRO A 93 38.89 -9.40 6.01
C PRO A 93 39.16 -10.78 5.37
N ASN A 94 39.23 -11.83 6.18
CA ASN A 94 39.42 -13.22 5.73
C ASN A 94 38.13 -13.88 5.17
N GLU A 95 36.96 -13.31 5.46
CA GLU A 95 35.66 -13.82 5.02
C GLU A 95 35.09 -12.98 3.86
N SER A 96 35.50 -11.72 3.76
CA SER A 96 35.06 -10.81 2.70
C SER A 96 35.75 -11.14 1.36
N PRO A 97 35.00 -11.18 0.24
CA PRO A 97 35.58 -11.29 -1.10
C PRO A 97 36.57 -10.16 -1.42
N THR A 98 36.47 -9.02 -0.74
CA THR A 98 37.29 -7.83 -0.98
C THR A 98 38.55 -7.76 -0.12
N GLY A 99 38.75 -8.70 0.82
CA GLY A 99 39.87 -8.63 1.77
C GLY A 99 39.75 -7.49 2.79
N ARG A 100 38.56 -6.88 2.94
CA ARG A 100 38.29 -5.76 3.85
C ARG A 100 37.09 -6.08 4.73
N ILE A 101 36.95 -5.35 5.84
CA ILE A 101 35.74 -5.44 6.67
C ILE A 101 34.53 -5.02 5.82
N SER A 102 33.50 -5.87 5.76
CA SER A 102 32.27 -5.61 5.02
C SER A 102 31.05 -6.14 5.77
N TYR A 103 29.84 -5.85 5.27
CA TYR A 103 28.60 -6.38 5.83
C TYR A 103 27.89 -7.25 4.80
N LEU A 104 27.33 -8.37 5.27
CA LEU A 104 26.33 -9.16 4.58
C LEU A 104 24.96 -8.82 5.16
N TYR A 105 24.00 -8.47 4.31
CA TYR A 105 22.65 -8.10 4.73
C TYR A 105 21.64 -9.18 4.39
N ASP A 106 20.94 -9.74 5.38
CA ASP A 106 19.79 -10.60 5.15
C ASP A 106 18.51 -9.75 5.29
N PHE A 107 17.83 -9.48 4.17
CA PHE A 107 16.54 -8.80 4.14
C PHE A 107 15.41 -9.80 4.16
N TYR A 108 14.30 -9.44 4.82
CA TYR A 108 13.10 -10.26 4.93
C TYR A 108 11.87 -9.43 4.58
N GLU A 109 10.89 -10.03 3.91
CA GLU A 109 9.58 -9.40 3.67
C GLU A 109 8.57 -9.67 4.80
N TYR A 110 8.90 -10.57 5.71
CA TYR A 110 8.13 -10.89 6.91
C TYR A 110 9.08 -11.03 8.10
N SER A 111 8.61 -10.60 9.27
CA SER A 111 9.33 -10.75 10.53
C SER A 111 8.37 -11.22 11.62
N GLU A 112 8.77 -12.23 12.38
CA GLU A 112 8.00 -12.68 13.56
C GLU A 112 8.04 -11.66 14.71
N LEU A 113 9.00 -10.73 14.70
CA LEU A 113 9.10 -9.66 15.69
C LEU A 113 8.06 -8.56 15.46
N ASP A 114 7.56 -8.42 14.23
CA ASP A 114 6.52 -7.44 13.92
C ASP A 114 5.13 -7.99 14.25
N ASP A 115 4.67 -7.67 15.46
CA ASP A 115 3.36 -8.07 15.96
C ASP A 115 2.17 -7.27 15.39
N SER A 116 2.44 -6.25 14.55
CA SER A 116 1.38 -5.49 13.86
C SER A 116 0.83 -6.22 12.64
N ILE A 117 1.50 -7.28 12.21
CA ILE A 117 1.14 -8.09 11.06
C ILE A 117 0.53 -9.40 11.58
N PRO A 118 -0.58 -9.89 10.99
CA PRO A 118 -1.11 -11.19 11.38
C PRO A 118 -0.05 -12.28 11.16
N LYS A 119 0.01 -13.25 12.08
CA LYS A 119 0.89 -14.40 11.93
C LYS A 119 0.33 -15.31 10.85
N TYR A 120 1.07 -15.47 9.77
CA TYR A 120 0.75 -16.36 8.67
C TYR A 120 1.73 -17.54 8.66
N ASP A 121 1.31 -18.66 8.10
CA ASP A 121 2.25 -19.73 7.72
C ASP A 121 2.91 -19.29 6.41
N ILE A 122 4.05 -18.60 6.51
CA ILE A 122 4.71 -17.94 5.38
C ILE A 122 5.82 -18.82 4.84
N GLU A 123 5.71 -19.18 3.57
CA GLU A 123 6.81 -19.70 2.78
C GLU A 123 7.62 -18.52 2.20
N MET A 124 8.93 -18.53 2.43
CA MET A 124 9.86 -17.57 1.83
C MET A 124 10.79 -18.25 0.83
N GLU A 125 11.06 -17.56 -0.26
CA GLU A 125 12.06 -17.90 -1.26
C GLU A 125 13.30 -17.04 -1.03
N THR A 126 14.47 -17.68 -1.08
CA THR A 126 15.75 -17.03 -0.82
C THR A 126 16.47 -16.74 -2.13
N PHE A 127 16.89 -15.48 -2.30
CA PHE A 127 17.69 -15.03 -3.44
C PHE A 127 19.00 -14.44 -2.92
N THR A 128 20.13 -14.99 -3.37
CA THR A 128 21.46 -14.56 -2.91
C THR A 128 22.07 -13.55 -3.88
N ALA A 129 22.66 -12.51 -3.31
CA ALA A 129 23.50 -11.48 -3.91
C ALA A 129 24.91 -11.55 -3.30
N ASP A 130 25.89 -10.88 -3.90
CA ASP A 130 27.27 -10.87 -3.38
C ASP A 130 27.38 -10.34 -1.95
N ASN A 131 26.55 -9.37 -1.58
CA ASN A 131 26.53 -8.74 -0.26
C ASN A 131 25.16 -8.68 0.40
N ALA A 132 24.20 -9.46 -0.10
CA ALA A 132 22.90 -9.59 0.54
C ALA A 132 22.21 -10.93 0.27
N THR A 133 21.29 -11.28 1.14
CA THR A 133 20.31 -12.34 0.95
C THR A 133 18.92 -11.70 1.01
N LEU A 134 18.07 -11.96 0.02
CA LEU A 134 16.70 -11.47 -0.03
C LEU A 134 15.75 -12.64 0.23
N ASN A 135 15.06 -12.63 1.37
CA ASN A 135 14.07 -13.62 1.75
C ASN A 135 12.68 -13.06 1.48
N ARG A 136 12.11 -13.47 0.35
CA ARG A 136 10.85 -12.93 -0.17
C ARG A 136 9.71 -13.89 0.09
N VAL A 137 8.59 -13.38 0.57
CA VAL A 137 7.36 -14.15 0.73
C VAL A 137 6.85 -14.57 -0.64
N LYS A 138 6.49 -15.85 -0.77
CA LYS A 138 5.80 -16.38 -1.95
C LYS A 138 4.50 -15.60 -2.19
N LYS A 139 4.30 -15.09 -3.41
CA LYS A 139 3.20 -14.17 -3.76
C LYS A 139 1.93 -14.90 -4.18
N ASP A 140 1.46 -15.84 -3.36
CA ASP A 140 0.19 -16.53 -3.61
C ASP A 140 -1.03 -15.76 -3.06
N SER A 141 -0.81 -14.88 -2.09
CA SER A 141 -1.84 -14.12 -1.39
C SER A 141 -1.25 -12.89 -0.69
N ASN A 142 -2.13 -11.99 -0.21
CA ASN A 142 -1.76 -10.84 0.61
C ASN A 142 -0.59 -9.99 0.05
N PHE A 143 -0.62 -9.70 -1.24
CA PHE A 143 0.35 -8.83 -1.91
C PHE A 143 -0.32 -7.62 -2.53
N THR A 144 0.48 -6.63 -2.89
CA THR A 144 0.06 -5.48 -3.70
C THR A 144 0.94 -5.38 -4.92
N ILE A 145 0.30 -5.18 -6.07
CA ILE A 145 0.98 -4.86 -7.32
C ILE A 145 1.11 -3.35 -7.40
N ILE A 146 2.32 -2.87 -7.62
CA ILE A 146 2.65 -1.45 -7.71
C ILE A 146 3.51 -1.18 -8.94
N SER A 147 3.53 0.06 -9.42
CA SER A 147 4.45 0.47 -10.49
C SER A 147 5.91 0.36 -10.05
N ALA A 148 6.74 -0.34 -10.82
CA ALA A 148 8.18 -0.37 -10.59
C ALA A 148 8.81 1.01 -10.79
N LYS A 149 8.19 1.89 -11.60
CA LYS A 149 8.66 3.28 -11.77
C LYS A 149 8.61 4.06 -10.45
N LEU A 150 7.58 3.85 -9.62
CA LEU A 150 7.46 4.48 -8.30
C LEU A 150 8.58 4.02 -7.34
N LEU A 151 9.00 2.76 -7.43
CA LEU A 151 10.12 2.25 -6.63
C LEU A 151 11.47 2.73 -7.18
N ARG A 152 11.65 2.76 -8.50
CA ARG A 152 12.94 3.08 -9.14
C ARG A 152 13.26 4.56 -9.21
N THR A 153 12.28 5.45 -8.98
CA THR A 153 12.54 6.89 -8.97
C THR A 153 13.47 7.31 -7.83
N ASN A 154 14.45 8.14 -8.15
CA ASN A 154 15.34 8.80 -7.19
C ASN A 154 14.91 10.24 -6.87
N LYS A 155 13.74 10.66 -7.38
CA LYS A 155 13.22 12.02 -7.22
C LYS A 155 12.35 12.21 -5.98
N ILE A 156 12.08 11.13 -5.23
CA ILE A 156 11.27 11.14 -4.02
C ILE A 156 11.95 10.37 -2.90
N ARG A 157 11.93 10.94 -1.70
CA ARG A 157 12.38 10.28 -0.46
C ARG A 157 11.55 9.04 -0.14
N ASN A 158 12.19 8.06 0.49
CA ASN A 158 11.61 6.79 0.90
C ASN A 158 10.37 6.99 1.78
N LYS A 159 10.33 8.02 2.62
CA LYS A 159 9.13 8.36 3.40
C LYS A 159 7.88 8.56 2.55
N LEU A 160 8.02 9.23 1.41
CA LEU A 160 6.89 9.47 0.50
C LEU A 160 6.55 8.20 -0.27
N ILE A 161 7.56 7.42 -0.68
CA ILE A 161 7.36 6.12 -1.33
C ILE A 161 6.61 5.18 -0.40
N GLY A 162 7.09 4.92 0.83
CA GLY A 162 6.41 4.00 1.73
C GLY A 162 5.01 4.47 2.14
N PHE A 163 4.76 5.78 2.19
CA PHE A 163 3.41 6.32 2.33
C PHE A 163 2.51 5.94 1.14
N MET A 164 3.02 6.11 -0.09
CA MET A 164 2.32 5.66 -1.30
C MET A 164 2.10 4.14 -1.27
N LEU A 165 3.12 3.34 -0.91
CA LEU A 165 2.99 1.88 -0.82
C LEU A 165 1.86 1.46 0.13
N LYS A 166 1.77 2.12 1.31
CA LYS A 166 0.66 1.91 2.25
C LYS A 166 -0.68 2.20 1.62
N VAL A 167 -0.84 3.38 1.03
CA VAL A 167 -2.09 3.81 0.38
C VAL A 167 -2.48 2.85 -0.75
N LEU A 168 -1.54 2.49 -1.62
CA LEU A 168 -1.75 1.59 -2.75
C LEU A 168 -2.11 0.17 -2.30
N SER A 169 -1.66 -0.25 -1.12
CA SER A 169 -2.01 -1.55 -0.54
C SER A 169 -3.45 -1.63 -0.04
N LEU A 170 -4.18 -0.52 0.07
CA LEU A 170 -5.55 -0.52 0.59
C LEU A 170 -6.58 -0.84 -0.50
N PRO A 171 -7.75 -1.38 -0.12
CA PRO A 171 -8.86 -1.60 -1.07
C PRO A 171 -9.32 -0.30 -1.73
N ASN A 172 -9.87 -0.40 -2.95
CA ASN A 172 -10.46 0.75 -3.66
C ASN A 172 -11.61 1.41 -2.92
N SER A 173 -12.30 0.65 -2.07
CA SER A 173 -13.40 1.15 -1.23
C SER A 173 -12.94 1.89 0.02
N TRP A 174 -11.62 2.05 0.22
CA TRP A 174 -11.10 2.77 1.37
C TRP A 174 -11.42 4.26 1.27
N ASN A 175 -12.03 4.80 2.32
CA ASN A 175 -12.35 6.21 2.41
C ASN A 175 -11.19 6.97 3.07
N PHE A 176 -10.46 7.76 2.28
CA PHE A 176 -9.32 8.52 2.76
C PHE A 176 -9.76 9.78 3.50
N SER A 177 -9.23 9.92 4.70
CA SER A 177 -9.32 11.13 5.51
C SER A 177 -7.97 11.36 6.16
N MET A 178 -7.67 12.59 6.60
CA MET A 178 -6.38 12.85 7.26
C MET A 178 -6.21 11.99 8.52
N SER A 179 -7.30 11.69 9.24
CA SER A 179 -7.28 10.76 10.37
C SER A 179 -7.07 9.31 9.93
N GLY A 180 -7.70 8.87 8.84
CA GLY A 180 -7.51 7.53 8.27
C GLY A 180 -6.10 7.31 7.73
N LEU A 181 -5.54 8.29 6.99
CA LEU A 181 -4.16 8.29 6.52
C LEU A 181 -3.17 8.27 7.68
N LYS A 182 -3.47 8.99 8.77
CA LYS A 182 -2.66 8.92 10.00
C LYS A 182 -2.75 7.56 10.68
N ALA A 183 -3.90 6.89 10.62
CA ALA A 183 -4.11 5.62 11.33
C ALA A 183 -3.31 4.45 10.73
N ILE A 184 -3.00 4.49 9.44
CA ILE A 184 -2.24 3.45 8.74
C ILE A 184 -0.71 3.64 8.84
N CYS A 185 -0.27 4.78 9.37
CA CYS A 185 1.13 5.19 9.47
C CYS A 185 1.59 5.20 10.93
N LYS A 186 2.87 4.86 11.15
CA LYS A 186 3.54 5.08 12.44
C LYS A 186 3.70 6.57 12.74
N GLU A 187 3.85 7.37 11.69
CA GLU A 187 4.06 8.80 11.74
C GLU A 187 2.92 9.57 12.45
N GLY A 188 3.32 10.66 13.12
CA GLY A 188 2.37 11.61 13.71
C GLY A 188 1.60 12.40 12.65
N LYS A 189 0.49 13.03 13.09
CA LYS A 189 -0.43 13.81 12.23
C LYS A 189 0.29 14.85 11.35
N THR A 190 1.24 15.59 11.93
CA THR A 190 1.99 16.63 11.20
C THR A 190 2.87 16.03 10.10
N ALA A 191 3.53 14.91 10.36
CA ALA A 191 4.37 14.25 9.38
C ALA A 191 3.54 13.69 8.21
N VAL A 192 2.37 13.12 8.50
CA VAL A 192 1.42 12.65 7.47
C VAL A 192 0.89 13.81 6.64
N HIS A 193 0.51 14.92 7.26
CA HIS A 193 0.08 16.12 6.54
C HIS A 193 1.17 16.67 5.62
N ASN A 194 2.42 16.70 6.10
CA ASN A 194 3.57 17.11 5.30
C ASN A 194 3.84 16.14 4.14
N ALA A 195 3.67 14.83 4.35
CA ALA A 195 3.80 13.85 3.27
C ALA A 195 2.75 14.07 2.17
N VAL A 196 1.49 14.29 2.56
CA VAL A 196 0.39 14.63 1.64
C VAL A 196 0.71 15.88 0.82
N ASN A 197 1.14 16.97 1.47
CA ASN A 197 1.47 18.20 0.76
C ASN A 197 2.65 18.00 -0.20
N LYS A 198 3.71 17.30 0.22
CA LYS A 198 4.85 17.03 -0.66
C LYS A 198 4.50 16.13 -1.86
N LEU A 199 3.54 15.21 -1.70
CA LEU A 199 3.05 14.40 -2.81
C LEU A 199 2.22 15.23 -3.79
N ILE A 200 1.46 16.20 -3.30
CA ILE A 200 0.76 17.19 -4.14
C ILE A 200 1.78 18.02 -4.93
N ASP A 201 2.78 18.59 -4.24
CA ASP A 201 3.81 19.42 -4.88
C ASP A 201 4.59 18.67 -5.96
N LYS A 202 4.75 17.35 -5.81
CA LYS A 202 5.45 16.48 -6.77
C LYS A 202 4.53 15.82 -7.80
N GLY A 203 3.23 16.10 -7.80
CA GLY A 203 2.28 15.57 -8.79
C GLY A 203 1.82 14.12 -8.55
N TYR A 204 2.17 13.49 -7.44
CA TYR A 204 1.76 12.10 -7.12
C TYR A 204 0.39 12.01 -6.43
N LEU A 205 -0.17 13.17 -6.02
CA LEU A 205 -1.46 13.26 -5.36
C LEU A 205 -2.19 14.52 -5.80
N VAL A 206 -3.43 14.37 -6.25
CA VAL A 206 -4.37 15.49 -6.41
C VAL A 206 -5.38 15.46 -5.26
N ARG A 207 -5.59 16.61 -4.61
CA ARG A 207 -6.54 16.75 -3.50
C ARG A 207 -7.56 17.84 -3.80
N THR A 208 -8.76 17.43 -4.17
CA THR A 208 -9.88 18.34 -4.45
C THR A 208 -10.64 18.67 -3.17
N LYS A 209 -10.80 19.96 -2.87
CA LYS A 209 -11.65 20.43 -1.77
C LYS A 209 -13.03 20.81 -2.31
N LEU A 210 -14.01 19.94 -2.07
CA LEU A 210 -15.41 20.22 -2.36
C LEU A 210 -15.97 21.18 -1.31
N LEU A 211 -16.65 22.23 -1.77
CA LEU A 211 -17.37 23.21 -0.97
C LEU A 211 -18.69 22.62 -0.44
N SER A 212 -19.27 23.25 0.58
CA SER A 212 -20.56 22.82 1.15
C SER A 212 -21.71 22.85 0.15
N ASN A 213 -21.63 23.64 -0.94
CA ASN A 213 -22.59 23.68 -2.04
C ASN A 213 -22.29 22.67 -3.17
N GLU A 214 -21.14 22.00 -3.14
CA GLU A 214 -20.74 20.96 -4.10
C GLU A 214 -20.94 19.55 -3.53
N SER A 215 -20.69 19.35 -2.22
CA SER A 215 -20.84 18.04 -1.55
C SER A 215 -22.32 17.66 -1.31
N VAL A 216 -22.68 16.39 -1.44
CA VAL A 216 -24.02 15.88 -1.07
C VAL A 216 -24.29 15.99 0.44
N ASN A 217 -23.23 16.04 1.25
CA ASN A 217 -23.33 16.07 2.70
C ASN A 217 -23.44 17.50 3.27
N ASN A 218 -23.52 18.53 2.41
CA ASN A 218 -23.63 19.94 2.77
C ASN A 218 -22.49 20.46 3.68
N HIS A 219 -21.32 19.85 3.65
CA HIS A 219 -20.11 20.32 4.34
C HIS A 219 -18.89 20.19 3.42
N PHE A 220 -17.78 20.83 3.79
CA PHE A 220 -16.52 20.67 3.06
C PHE A 220 -16.07 19.21 3.06
N GLU A 221 -15.59 18.74 1.92
CA GLU A 221 -15.17 17.35 1.72
C GLU A 221 -13.87 17.33 0.91
N TYR A 222 -12.95 16.41 1.24
CA TYR A 222 -11.72 16.23 0.49
C TYR A 222 -11.78 14.92 -0.30
N VAL A 223 -11.48 15.01 -1.59
CA VAL A 223 -11.34 13.87 -2.50
C VAL A 223 -9.87 13.73 -2.85
N TYR A 224 -9.32 12.53 -2.67
CA TYR A 224 -7.91 12.23 -2.95
C TYR A 224 -7.80 11.35 -4.19
N SER A 225 -6.87 11.71 -5.08
CA SER A 225 -6.53 10.93 -6.28
C SER A 225 -5.02 10.67 -6.27
N PHE A 226 -4.62 9.42 -6.03
CA PHE A 226 -3.21 9.02 -5.97
C PHE A 226 -2.75 8.45 -7.30
N PHE A 227 -1.50 8.74 -7.68
CA PHE A 227 -0.90 8.33 -8.95
C PHE A 227 0.43 7.62 -8.73
N ASP A 228 0.66 6.55 -9.49
CA ASP A 228 1.95 5.84 -9.54
C ASP A 228 3.03 6.65 -10.28
N GLU A 229 2.62 7.52 -11.21
CA GLU A 229 3.47 8.45 -11.96
C GLU A 229 2.98 9.88 -11.74
N PRO A 230 3.89 10.86 -11.66
CA PRO A 230 3.49 12.23 -11.35
C PRO A 230 2.72 12.83 -12.52
N VAL A 231 1.59 13.47 -12.24
CA VAL A 231 0.86 14.28 -13.20
C VAL A 231 1.44 15.69 -13.28
N SER A 232 1.32 16.32 -14.45
CA SER A 232 1.63 17.73 -14.63
C SER A 232 0.66 18.61 -13.83
N LYS A 233 1.03 19.88 -13.67
CA LYS A 233 0.18 20.84 -12.94
C LYS A 233 -1.13 21.09 -13.68
N GLU A 234 -1.06 21.17 -15.00
CA GLU A 234 -2.19 21.37 -15.89
C GLU A 234 -3.17 20.19 -15.80
N GLU A 235 -2.66 18.95 -15.88
CA GLU A 235 -3.47 17.73 -15.69
C GLU A 235 -4.09 17.66 -14.28
N ALA A 236 -3.36 18.09 -13.25
CA ALA A 236 -3.87 18.14 -11.88
C ALA A 236 -5.04 19.14 -11.73
N ASP A 237 -4.90 20.32 -12.30
CA ASP A 237 -5.93 21.37 -12.29
C ASP A 237 -7.19 20.92 -13.08
N GLU A 238 -7.00 20.27 -14.23
CA GLU A 238 -8.08 19.67 -15.03
C GLU A 238 -8.81 18.57 -14.24
N LEU A 239 -8.08 17.69 -13.56
CA LEU A 239 -8.66 16.63 -12.75
C LEU A 239 -9.41 17.16 -11.53
N GLU A 240 -8.90 18.22 -10.89
CA GLU A 240 -9.61 18.90 -9.81
C GLU A 240 -10.95 19.46 -10.32
N ALA A 241 -10.92 20.18 -11.45
CA ALA A 241 -12.11 20.77 -12.06
C ALA A 241 -13.13 19.69 -12.46
N GLU A 242 -12.68 18.60 -13.07
CA GLU A 242 -13.55 17.47 -13.45
C GLU A 242 -14.18 16.79 -12.23
N THR A 243 -13.41 16.63 -11.15
CA THR A 243 -13.92 16.09 -9.88
C THR A 243 -15.02 16.96 -9.29
N ARG A 244 -14.85 18.29 -9.32
CA ARG A 244 -15.88 19.24 -8.88
C ARG A 244 -17.13 19.19 -9.75
N ARG A 245 -16.98 19.16 -11.08
CA ARG A 245 -18.10 19.03 -12.03
C ARG A 245 -18.91 17.77 -11.74
N LYS A 246 -18.25 16.61 -11.61
CA LYS A 246 -18.90 15.35 -11.24
C LYS A 246 -19.65 15.45 -9.91
N ALA A 247 -19.06 16.09 -8.90
CA ALA A 247 -19.70 16.24 -7.58
C ALA A 247 -20.99 17.07 -7.67
N ILE A 248 -20.97 18.18 -8.39
CA ILE A 248 -22.14 19.05 -8.62
C ILE A 248 -23.25 18.25 -9.32
N THR A 249 -22.92 17.55 -10.41
CA THR A 249 -23.88 16.72 -11.15
C THR A 249 -24.53 15.65 -10.26
N ILE A 250 -23.75 14.94 -9.44
CA ILE A 250 -24.27 13.94 -8.49
C ILE A 250 -25.24 14.57 -7.49
N ARG A 251 -24.89 15.74 -6.96
CA ARG A 251 -25.73 16.47 -6.01
C ARG A 251 -27.05 16.92 -6.63
N GLU A 252 -27.01 17.49 -7.83
CA GLU A 252 -28.20 17.93 -8.55
C GLU A 252 -29.11 16.75 -8.92
N GLY A 253 -28.54 15.64 -9.40
CA GLY A 253 -29.28 14.41 -9.65
C GLY A 253 -29.92 13.81 -8.38
N GLY A 254 -29.23 13.91 -7.24
CA GLY A 254 -29.79 13.54 -5.94
C GLY A 254 -30.96 14.43 -5.50
N LYS A 255 -30.87 15.74 -5.74
CA LYS A 255 -31.96 16.71 -5.47
C LYS A 255 -33.17 16.48 -6.38
N ALA A 256 -32.96 16.20 -7.66
CA ALA A 256 -34.04 15.89 -8.60
C ALA A 256 -34.82 14.62 -8.18
N LYS A 257 -34.12 13.57 -7.73
CA LYS A 257 -34.77 12.36 -7.18
C LYS A 257 -35.50 12.61 -5.87
N ALA A 258 -35.01 13.51 -5.02
CA ALA A 258 -35.70 13.88 -3.78
C ALA A 258 -36.95 14.74 -4.03
N ALA A 259 -36.92 15.64 -5.02
CA ALA A 259 -38.06 16.47 -5.41
C ALA A 259 -39.21 15.65 -6.05
N VAL A 260 -38.88 14.57 -6.77
CA VAL A 260 -39.88 13.65 -7.36
C VAL A 260 -40.50 12.73 -6.29
N SER A 261 -39.92 12.62 -5.10
CA SER A 261 -40.45 11.79 -4.00
C SER A 261 -41.57 12.46 -3.18
N SER A 262 -42.06 13.66 -3.54
CA SER A 262 -43.18 14.33 -2.84
C SER A 262 -44.46 14.46 -3.67
N MET A 263 -44.59 13.77 -4.80
CA MET A 263 -45.84 13.67 -5.54
C MET A 263 -46.08 12.21 -5.87
N GLY A 264 -46.99 11.58 -5.13
CA GLY A 264 -47.41 10.23 -5.43
C GLY A 264 -48.18 10.21 -6.75
N GLU A 265 -47.69 9.45 -7.71
CA GLU A 265 -48.56 8.76 -8.66
C GLU A 265 -47.84 7.54 -9.24
N LYS A 266 -48.44 6.37 -9.03
CA LYS A 266 -48.04 5.11 -9.63
C LYS A 266 -48.34 5.20 -11.13
N GLN A 267 -47.32 5.22 -11.98
CA GLN A 267 -47.47 4.74 -13.34
C GLN A 267 -46.29 3.86 -13.78
N ARG A 268 -46.71 2.76 -14.42
CA ARG A 268 -45.97 1.59 -14.86
C ARG A 268 -45.03 1.96 -16.02
N VAL A 269 -43.75 1.64 -15.86
CA VAL A 269 -42.69 1.87 -16.86
C VAL A 269 -42.67 0.74 -17.88
N GLU A 270 -42.82 1.06 -19.16
CA GLU A 270 -42.28 0.25 -20.27
C GLU A 270 -40.88 0.77 -20.61
N LYS A 271 -39.89 -0.13 -20.63
CA LYS A 271 -38.49 0.18 -20.95
C LYS A 271 -38.22 -0.09 -22.44
N PRO A 272 -37.59 0.82 -23.19
CA PRO A 272 -36.87 0.46 -24.40
C PRO A 272 -35.47 -0.07 -24.04
N TYR A 273 -35.16 -1.24 -24.58
CA TYR A 273 -33.86 -1.91 -24.52
C TYR A 273 -32.81 -1.08 -25.28
N LEU A 274 -31.63 -0.91 -24.71
CA LEU A 274 -30.43 -0.48 -25.43
C LEU A 274 -29.29 -1.41 -25.02
N ASP A 275 -28.92 -2.27 -25.97
CA ASP A 275 -27.82 -3.22 -25.87
C ASP A 275 -26.50 -2.52 -25.59
N THR A 276 -25.82 -2.94 -24.53
CA THR A 276 -24.37 -2.76 -24.39
C THR A 276 -23.76 -4.10 -24.00
N PRO A 277 -22.68 -4.56 -24.67
CA PRO A 277 -22.08 -5.86 -24.42
C PRO A 277 -21.38 -5.90 -23.05
N PRO A 278 -21.36 -7.06 -22.36
CA PRO A 278 -20.79 -7.16 -21.03
C PRO A 278 -19.25 -7.14 -21.11
N ALA A 279 -18.63 -6.09 -20.57
CA ALA A 279 -17.22 -6.14 -20.19
C ALA A 279 -17.13 -6.89 -18.86
N GLU A 280 -16.58 -8.10 -18.88
CA GLU A 280 -16.26 -8.88 -17.69
C GLU A 280 -15.21 -8.15 -16.85
N THR A 281 -15.63 -7.37 -15.86
CA THR A 281 -14.79 -7.01 -14.72
C THR A 281 -14.83 -8.14 -13.69
N PRO A 282 -13.70 -8.79 -13.33
CA PRO A 282 -13.69 -9.77 -12.26
C PRO A 282 -14.02 -9.13 -10.91
N LEU A 283 -14.90 -9.77 -10.17
CA LEU A 283 -15.30 -9.44 -8.80
C LEU A 283 -14.07 -9.43 -7.88
N SER A 284 -13.78 -8.28 -7.25
CA SER A 284 -12.85 -8.24 -6.12
C SER A 284 -13.52 -8.85 -4.89
N GLU A 285 -12.85 -9.84 -4.29
CA GLU A 285 -13.24 -10.42 -2.99
C GLU A 285 -13.56 -9.32 -1.95
N ASN A 286 -14.73 -9.45 -1.32
CA ASN A 286 -15.14 -8.61 -0.20
C ASN A 286 -14.27 -8.91 1.04
N GLN A 287 -13.08 -8.34 1.11
CA GLN A 287 -12.29 -8.34 2.34
C GLN A 287 -12.76 -7.21 3.26
N GLY A 288 -13.12 -7.56 4.49
CA GLY A 288 -13.76 -6.68 5.47
C GLY A 288 -12.99 -5.39 5.78
N GLN A 289 -13.73 -4.31 6.05
CA GLN A 289 -13.20 -3.00 6.39
C GLN A 289 -12.42 -3.02 7.73
N TYR A 290 -11.11 -2.72 7.69
CA TYR A 290 -10.24 -2.61 8.87
C TYR A 290 -10.38 -1.30 9.67
N ASN A 291 -11.54 -0.62 9.65
CA ASN A 291 -11.70 0.67 10.32
C ASN A 291 -12.73 0.66 11.46
N ASN A 292 -12.62 -0.28 12.40
CA ASN A 292 -13.22 -0.08 13.72
C ASN A 292 -12.20 0.57 14.69
N ASN A 293 -12.52 1.77 15.18
CA ASN A 293 -11.88 2.32 16.37
C ASN A 293 -12.41 1.56 17.61
N ASN A 294 -12.11 0.27 17.71
CA ASN A 294 -12.43 -0.51 18.88
C ASN A 294 -11.16 -0.79 19.67
N THR A 295 -11.14 -0.26 20.89
CA THR A 295 -10.17 -0.56 21.93
C THR A 295 -9.87 -2.07 21.98
N LYS A 296 -8.57 -2.40 21.96
CA LYS A 296 -7.96 -3.74 22.13
C LYS A 296 -8.95 -4.83 22.58
N GLN A 297 -9.34 -5.70 21.67
CA GLN A 297 -9.77 -7.05 22.01
C GLN A 297 -8.93 -8.07 21.24
N LYS A 298 -8.33 -8.98 22.03
CA LYS A 298 -7.55 -10.14 21.60
C LYS A 298 -8.38 -11.04 20.68
N ASN A 299 -7.68 -11.61 19.69
CA ASN A 299 -7.88 -12.91 19.07
C ASN A 299 -9.34 -13.35 18.77
N GLN A 300 -9.75 -13.26 17.49
CA GLN A 300 -10.67 -14.20 16.79
C GLN A 300 -10.83 -13.74 15.32
N LEU A 301 -10.29 -14.50 14.34
CA LEU A 301 -10.89 -15.55 13.49
C LEU A 301 -11.68 -15.03 12.27
N LEU A 302 -11.32 -15.50 11.07
CA LEU A 302 -12.10 -16.47 10.24
C LEU A 302 -11.31 -16.75 8.94
N CYS A 303 -10.90 -18.01 8.75
CA CYS A 303 -10.38 -18.50 7.47
C CYS A 303 -11.40 -19.49 6.88
N ASP A 304 -11.98 -19.15 5.75
CA ASP A 304 -12.76 -20.12 4.98
C ASP A 304 -11.80 -20.87 4.05
N LYS A 305 -11.46 -22.08 4.48
CA LYS A 305 -10.97 -23.13 3.59
C LYS A 305 -12.16 -23.65 2.79
N SER A 306 -12.19 -23.43 1.49
CA SER A 306 -12.79 -24.43 0.59
C SER A 306 -12.17 -24.38 -0.81
N SER A 307 -11.70 -25.57 -1.23
CA SER A 307 -11.87 -26.11 -2.60
C SER A 307 -11.03 -25.46 -3.72
N ILE A 308 -10.12 -26.10 -4.47
CA ILE A 308 -9.96 -27.47 -4.97
C ILE A 308 -8.51 -27.67 -5.46
N ILE A 309 -7.93 -28.87 -5.27
CA ILE A 309 -6.74 -29.38 -6.01
C ILE A 309 -7.25 -30.43 -7.04
N PRO A 310 -6.53 -30.72 -8.13
CA PRO A 310 -5.59 -31.85 -8.06
C PRO A 310 -4.20 -31.59 -8.69
N ALA A 311 -3.30 -32.48 -8.28
CA ALA A 311 -1.85 -32.41 -8.23
C ALA A 311 -1.09 -32.43 -9.57
N ALA A 312 0.14 -31.89 -9.54
CA ALA A 312 1.27 -32.45 -10.28
C ALA A 312 2.57 -32.24 -9.49
N ALA A 313 3.29 -33.34 -9.27
CA ALA A 313 4.52 -33.43 -8.49
C ALA A 313 5.69 -32.68 -9.14
N LYS A 314 6.50 -31.98 -8.33
CA LYS A 314 7.96 -31.92 -8.51
C LYS A 314 8.64 -31.48 -7.22
N GLN A 315 9.71 -32.19 -6.91
CA GLN A 315 10.53 -32.12 -5.72
C GLN A 315 11.10 -30.71 -5.48
N LEU A 316 10.93 -30.18 -4.27
CA LEU A 316 11.63 -29.00 -3.76
C LEU A 316 11.92 -29.24 -2.28
N SER A 317 13.20 -29.14 -1.93
CA SER A 317 13.74 -29.26 -0.58
C SER A 317 13.13 -28.20 0.33
N THR A 318 12.21 -28.64 1.19
CA THR A 318 11.52 -27.80 2.18
C THR A 318 12.38 -27.69 3.43
N PHE A 319 12.82 -26.48 3.77
CA PHE A 319 13.32 -26.19 5.12
C PHE A 319 12.14 -25.74 5.97
N ARG A 320 11.62 -26.65 6.81
CA ARG A 320 10.78 -26.30 7.96
C ARG A 320 11.69 -25.79 9.06
N VAL A 321 11.52 -24.54 9.48
CA VAL A 321 12.15 -24.03 10.69
C VAL A 321 11.44 -24.66 11.89
N LEU A 322 12.02 -25.73 12.44
CA LEU A 322 11.60 -26.31 13.72
C LEU A 322 12.13 -25.44 14.86
N LYS A 323 11.19 -24.87 15.63
CA LYS A 323 11.43 -24.43 17.01
C LYS A 323 11.90 -25.62 17.84
N ASN A 324 13.08 -25.54 18.45
CA ASN A 324 13.33 -25.94 19.85
C ASN A 324 14.80 -25.72 20.23
N LEU A 325 14.98 -25.21 21.47
CA LEU A 325 16.14 -25.28 22.38
C LEU A 325 16.73 -23.92 22.77
N LEU A 326 16.10 -23.30 23.78
CA LEU A 326 16.79 -22.65 24.89
C LEU A 326 15.95 -22.89 26.17
N ARG A 327 16.14 -24.07 26.75
CA ARG A 327 16.11 -24.30 28.19
C ARG A 327 17.31 -25.17 28.50
N GLU A 328 18.39 -24.51 28.85
CA GLU A 328 19.32 -24.79 29.95
C GLU A 328 20.33 -23.63 29.97
#